data_AF-A0A2B4RTP7-F1
#
_entry.id   AF-A0A2B4RTP7-F1
#
_cell.length_a   1.000
_cell.length_b   1.000
_cell.length_c   1.000
_cell.angle_alpha   90.00
_cell.angle_beta   90.00
_cell.angle_gamma   90.00
#
_symmetry.space_group_name_H-M   'P 1'
#
loop_
_entity.id
_entity.type
_entity.pdbx_description
1 polymer ?
#
loop_
_entity_poly.entity_id
_entity_poly.type
_entity_poly.pdbx_seq_one_letter_code
_entity_poly.pdbx_strand_id
1 'polypeptide(L)'
;MKIMKGYLEIFAVFSYLTVVYAGGDIGNDHVTPPPKPAHGKLRCLHFAGTDYVCMVKCDPPYVPERPIPASYDYRDGKWTTVPLVDSNGKPFVFPWPNCIQESK
;
A
#
# COMPACT_ATOMS: atom_id res chain seq x y z
N MET A 1 -3.75 50.88 13.02
CA MET A 1 -2.87 50.59 14.17
C MET A 1 -3.53 49.51 15.02
N LYS A 2 -2.86 48.35 15.14
CA LYS A 2 -3.13 47.18 16.02
C LYS A 2 -4.59 46.70 16.17
N ILE A 3 -4.92 45.63 15.43
CA ILE A 3 -5.99 44.69 15.80
C ILE A 3 -5.35 43.60 16.66
N MET A 4 -5.84 43.45 17.89
CA MET A 4 -5.42 42.43 18.84
C MET A 4 -6.09 41.10 18.56
N LYS A 5 -5.32 40.05 18.87
CA LYS A 5 -5.60 38.61 18.86
C LYS A 5 -6.89 38.21 19.57
N GLY A 6 -7.52 37.19 18.99
CA GLY A 6 -8.24 36.13 19.69
C GLY A 6 -9.75 36.22 19.56
N TYR A 7 -10.36 35.31 18.82
CA TYR A 7 -11.23 34.28 19.40
C TYR A 7 -11.38 33.13 18.40
N LEU A 8 -11.25 31.95 18.97
CA LEU A 8 -11.32 30.62 18.40
C LEU A 8 -12.78 30.32 18.04
N GLU A 9 -13.09 30.10 16.77
CA GLU A 9 -14.37 29.51 16.35
C GLU A 9 -14.09 28.39 15.35
N ILE A 10 -14.22 27.18 15.88
CA ILE A 10 -14.05 25.89 15.20
C ILE A 10 -15.38 25.55 14.56
N PHE A 11 -15.63 25.90 13.29
CA PHE A 11 -16.70 25.27 12.51
C PHE A 11 -16.42 25.36 11.00
N ALA A 12 -15.83 24.29 10.45
CA ALA A 12 -15.99 23.94 9.05
C ALA A 12 -15.87 22.42 8.91
N VAL A 13 -16.95 21.74 9.28
CA VAL A 13 -17.21 20.36 8.86
C VAL A 13 -17.67 20.42 7.40
N PHE A 14 -17.24 19.42 6.63
CA PHE A 14 -17.69 19.01 5.29
C PHE A 14 -16.82 19.39 4.08
N SER A 15 -16.19 18.32 3.57
CA SER A 15 -16.20 17.95 2.14
C SER A 15 -15.07 18.46 1.26
N TYR A 16 -13.83 18.18 1.63
CA TYR A 16 -12.80 17.90 0.63
C TYR A 16 -11.93 16.74 1.11
N LEU A 17 -12.40 15.50 0.89
CA LEU A 17 -11.47 14.39 0.72
C LEU A 17 -10.79 14.61 -0.63
N THR A 18 -9.82 15.53 -0.67
CA THR A 18 -8.90 15.64 -1.78
C THR A 18 -8.08 14.36 -1.77
N VAL A 19 -8.48 13.39 -2.59
CA VAL A 19 -7.62 12.26 -2.94
C VAL A 19 -6.49 12.86 -3.77
N VAL A 20 -5.44 13.29 -3.09
CA VAL A 20 -4.20 13.74 -3.73
C VAL A 20 -3.57 12.49 -4.35
N TYR A 21 -3.76 12.30 -5.65
CA TYR A 21 -2.91 11.42 -6.45
C TYR A 21 -1.54 12.07 -6.56
N ALA A 22 -0.73 11.93 -5.51
CA ALA A 22 0.69 12.21 -5.58
C ALA A 22 1.35 10.98 -6.22
N GLY A 23 1.47 11.00 -7.55
CA GLY A 23 2.67 10.42 -8.18
C GLY A 23 3.83 11.31 -7.77
N GLY A 24 4.34 11.10 -6.56
CA GLY A 24 5.33 11.97 -5.91
C GLY A 24 6.53 11.15 -5.48
N ASP A 25 7.69 11.53 -6.01
CA ASP A 25 8.99 10.98 -5.67
C ASP A 25 9.25 10.97 -4.16
N ILE A 26 9.85 9.88 -3.73
CA ILE A 26 9.96 9.45 -2.33
C ILE A 26 10.96 10.34 -1.61
N GLY A 27 10.51 11.06 -0.58
CA GLY A 27 11.34 11.81 0.35
C GLY A 27 11.31 11.21 1.75
N ASN A 28 12.36 10.45 2.08
CA ASN A 28 13.08 10.45 3.36
C ASN A 28 12.42 9.85 4.63
N ASP A 29 11.97 8.59 4.54
CA ASP A 29 12.01 7.53 5.57
C ASP A 29 11.90 6.17 4.86
N HIS A 30 12.90 5.91 4.00
CA HIS A 30 12.81 5.04 2.83
C HIS A 30 12.67 3.54 3.16
N VAL A 31 11.46 3.09 3.45
CA VAL A 31 11.10 1.69 3.25
C VAL A 31 11.16 1.44 1.76
N THR A 32 12.20 0.78 1.30
CA THR A 32 12.29 0.35 -0.09
C THR A 32 11.48 -0.93 -0.20
N PRO A 33 10.30 -0.91 -0.85
CA PRO A 33 9.56 -2.14 -1.09
C PRO A 33 10.44 -3.13 -1.86
N PRO A 34 10.26 -4.45 -1.67
CA PRO A 34 10.90 -5.45 -2.52
C PRO A 34 10.73 -5.14 -4.02
N PRO A 35 11.53 -5.74 -4.90
CA PRO A 35 11.32 -5.59 -6.33
C PRO A 35 9.92 -6.09 -6.73
N LYS A 36 9.34 -5.48 -7.76
CA LYS A 36 8.09 -5.97 -8.36
C LYS A 36 8.25 -7.44 -8.79
N PRO A 37 7.18 -8.24 -8.76
CA PRO A 37 7.25 -9.63 -9.18
C PRO A 37 7.58 -9.75 -10.67
N ALA A 38 8.30 -10.81 -11.05
CA ALA A 38 8.49 -11.16 -12.45
C ALA A 38 7.12 -11.36 -13.12
N HIS A 39 6.96 -10.85 -14.35
CA HIS A 39 5.73 -10.93 -15.13
C HIS A 39 4.48 -10.41 -14.39
N GLY A 40 4.67 -9.39 -13.54
CA GLY A 40 3.60 -8.74 -12.82
C GLY A 40 3.84 -7.27 -12.52
N LYS A 41 2.80 -6.66 -11.95
CA LYS A 41 2.74 -5.26 -11.55
C LYS A 41 2.66 -5.18 -10.03
N LEU A 42 3.39 -4.22 -9.49
CA LEU A 42 3.31 -3.81 -8.09
C LEU A 42 2.77 -2.39 -8.05
N ARG A 43 1.71 -2.17 -7.28
CA ARG A 43 1.17 -0.83 -7.02
C ARG A 43 1.23 -0.58 -5.53
N CYS A 44 2.03 0.38 -5.11
CA CYS A 44 2.10 0.81 -3.71
C CYS A 44 1.50 2.20 -3.57
N LEU A 45 0.62 2.35 -2.59
CA LEU A 45 0.05 3.62 -2.15
C LEU A 45 0.70 4.00 -0.83
N HIS A 46 1.10 5.26 -0.71
CA HIS A 46 1.62 5.82 0.52
C HIS A 46 0.55 6.70 1.15
N PHE A 47 0.21 6.43 2.41
CA PHE A 47 -0.72 7.25 3.18
C PHE A 47 0.07 8.13 4.13
N ALA A 48 -0.14 9.45 4.03
CA ALA A 48 0.59 10.43 4.83
C ALA A 48 0.42 10.13 6.33
N GLY A 49 1.53 9.78 6.98
CA GLY A 49 1.62 9.68 8.44
C GLY A 49 1.98 8.32 9.00
N THR A 50 1.80 7.19 8.29
CA THR A 50 2.05 5.88 8.92
C THR A 50 2.46 4.74 7.99
N ASP A 51 1.91 4.59 6.77
CA ASP A 51 1.89 3.24 6.15
C ASP A 51 2.02 3.21 4.62
N TYR A 52 2.63 2.12 4.12
CA TYR A 52 2.55 1.71 2.71
C TYR A 52 1.54 0.58 2.54
N VAL A 53 0.73 0.65 1.49
CA VAL A 53 -0.14 -0.46 1.09
C VAL A 53 0.20 -0.85 -0.34
N CYS A 54 0.69 -2.08 -0.52
CA CYS A 54 1.10 -2.62 -1.80
C CYS A 54 0.15 -3.74 -2.27
N MET A 55 -0.23 -3.68 -3.54
CA MET A 55 -1.03 -4.69 -4.22
C MET A 55 -0.23 -5.28 -5.39
N VAL A 56 -0.34 -6.58 -5.55
CA VAL A 56 0.31 -7.33 -6.63
C VAL A 56 -0.74 -7.84 -7.61
N LYS A 57 -0.43 -7.71 -8.90
CA LYS A 57 -1.24 -8.28 -9.97
C LYS A 57 -0.34 -8.89 -11.05
N CYS A 58 -0.56 -10.16 -11.37
CA CYS A 58 0.13 -10.81 -12.49
C CYS A 58 -0.40 -10.30 -13.83
N ASP A 59 0.50 -10.14 -14.81
CA ASP A 59 0.11 -9.85 -16.18
C ASP A 59 -0.40 -11.14 -16.84
N PRO A 60 -1.45 -11.10 -17.68
CA PRO A 60 -1.84 -12.27 -18.48
C PRO A 60 -0.71 -12.71 -19.42
N PRO A 61 -0.49 -14.02 -19.65
CA PRO A 61 -1.22 -15.19 -19.14
C PRO A 61 -0.67 -15.78 -17.83
N TYR A 62 0.09 -15.01 -17.05
CA TYR A 62 0.79 -15.52 -15.87
C TYR A 62 -0.13 -15.58 -14.64
N VAL A 63 0.12 -16.56 -13.78
CA VAL A 63 -0.59 -16.80 -12.52
C VAL A 63 0.41 -16.70 -11.36
N PRO A 64 -0.02 -16.36 -10.14
CA PRO A 64 0.90 -16.27 -9.02
C PRO A 64 1.42 -17.65 -8.60
N GLU A 65 2.72 -17.77 -8.35
CA GLU A 65 3.38 -19.02 -7.91
C GLU A 65 2.78 -19.60 -6.63
N ARG A 66 2.23 -18.73 -5.77
CA ARG A 66 1.54 -19.08 -4.52
C ARG A 66 0.46 -18.05 -4.20
N PRO A 67 -0.48 -18.35 -3.30
CA PRO A 67 -1.54 -17.41 -2.92
C PRO A 67 -1.01 -16.02 -2.57
N ILE A 68 -1.69 -14.99 -3.06
CA ILE A 68 -1.41 -13.57 -2.80
C ILE A 68 -2.56 -13.03 -1.94
N PRO A 69 -2.28 -12.27 -0.86
CA PRO A 69 -3.31 -11.57 -0.09
C PRO A 69 -3.95 -10.46 -0.93
N ALA A 70 -5.02 -9.84 -0.42
CA ALA A 70 -5.58 -8.66 -1.07
C ALA A 70 -4.60 -7.47 -1.03
N SER A 71 -3.86 -7.32 0.07
CA SER A 71 -2.80 -6.32 0.20
C SER A 71 -1.64 -6.77 1.10
N TYR A 72 -0.50 -6.13 0.88
CA TYR A 72 0.66 -6.11 1.77
C TYR A 72 0.74 -4.73 2.40
N ASP A 73 0.66 -4.67 3.72
CA ASP A 73 0.62 -3.42 4.47
C ASP A 73 1.93 -3.29 5.25
N TYR A 74 2.62 -2.16 5.15
CA TYR A 74 3.76 -1.84 5.99
C TYR A 74 3.31 -0.90 7.10
N ARG A 75 3.31 -1.40 8.34
CA ARG A 75 2.93 -0.64 9.55
C ARG A 75 3.91 -0.94 10.67
N ASP A 76 4.20 0.05 11.51
CA ASP A 76 5.09 -0.09 12.68
C ASP A 76 6.45 -0.75 12.36
N GLY A 77 7.01 -0.44 11.18
CA GLY A 77 8.30 -0.99 10.76
C GLY A 77 8.26 -2.43 10.23
N LYS A 78 7.07 -3.02 10.03
CA LYS A 78 6.90 -4.42 9.63
C LYS A 78 5.89 -4.58 8.50
N TRP A 79 6.16 -5.53 7.61
CA TRP A 79 5.20 -5.97 6.60
C TRP A 79 4.21 -6.96 7.20
N THR A 80 2.93 -6.73 6.94
CA THR A 80 1.80 -7.62 7.24
C THR A 80 0.93 -7.77 5.99
N THR A 81 -0.11 -8.60 6.07
CA THR A 81 -1.01 -8.85 4.94
C THR A 81 -2.47 -8.76 5.34
N VAL A 82 -3.32 -8.44 4.38
CA VAL A 82 -4.78 -8.49 4.55
C VAL A 82 -5.38 -9.39 3.47
N PRO A 83 -6.06 -10.49 3.82
CA PRO A 83 -6.14 -11.09 5.16
C PRO A 83 -4.76 -11.64 5.62
N LEU A 84 -4.66 -12.00 6.92
CA LEU A 84 -3.41 -12.52 7.52
C LEU A 84 -3.09 -13.96 7.07
N VAL A 85 -4.11 -14.74 6.70
CA VAL A 85 -4.00 -16.14 6.31
C VAL A 85 -4.81 -16.44 5.05
N ASP A 86 -4.40 -17.45 4.29
CA ASP A 86 -5.09 -17.94 3.10
C ASP A 86 -6.34 -18.77 3.45
N SER A 87 -7.02 -19.29 2.43
CA SER A 87 -8.24 -20.11 2.59
C SER A 87 -8.01 -21.42 3.35
N ASN A 88 -6.76 -21.84 3.52
CA ASN A 88 -6.37 -23.05 4.26
C ASN A 88 -5.84 -22.71 5.67
N GLY A 89 -5.94 -21.45 6.11
CA GLY A 89 -5.43 -20.99 7.40
C GLY A 89 -3.91 -20.82 7.47
N LYS A 90 -3.21 -20.82 6.32
CA LYS A 90 -1.75 -20.62 6.28
C LYS A 90 -1.41 -19.14 6.15
N PRO A 91 -0.43 -18.62 6.91
CA PRO A 91 0.01 -17.24 6.74
C PRO A 91 0.51 -16.95 5.32
N PHE A 92 0.20 -15.76 4.81
CA PHE A 92 0.85 -15.30 3.59
C PHE A 92 2.33 -15.00 3.85
N VAL A 93 3.18 -15.39 2.92
CA VAL A 93 4.63 -15.19 3.03
C VAL A 93 5.03 -13.91 2.31
N PHE A 94 5.80 -13.07 2.98
CA PHE A 94 6.49 -11.92 2.39
C PHE A 94 7.94 -12.28 2.04
N PRO A 95 8.54 -11.76 0.94
CA PRO A 95 7.97 -10.83 -0.05
C PRO A 95 6.89 -11.47 -0.92
N TRP A 96 6.18 -10.69 -1.74
CA TRP A 96 5.20 -11.23 -2.69
C TRP A 96 5.82 -12.21 -3.68
N PRO A 97 5.04 -13.20 -4.18
CA PRO A 97 5.55 -14.20 -5.11
C PRO A 97 5.71 -13.68 -6.54
N ASN A 98 6.49 -14.39 -7.33
CA ASN A 98 6.57 -14.16 -8.77
C ASN A 98 5.31 -14.66 -9.48
N CYS A 99 5.10 -14.15 -10.69
CA CYS A 99 4.09 -14.66 -11.60
C CYS A 99 4.76 -15.64 -12.57
N ILE A 100 4.21 -16.85 -12.64
CA ILE A 100 4.72 -17.95 -13.46
C ILE A 100 3.71 -18.25 -14.57
N GLN A 101 4.22 -18.74 -15.70
CA GLN A 101 3.35 -19.24 -16.74
C GLN A 101 2.84 -20.61 -16.29
N GLU A 102 1.53 -20.79 -16.22
CA GLU A 102 0.94 -22.10 -15.89
C GLU A 102 1.43 -23.10 -16.95
N SER A 103 2.21 -24.09 -16.48
CA SER A 103 2.70 -25.16 -17.35
C SER A 103 1.50 -26.02 -17.72
N LYS A 104 1.12 -26.01 -19.00
CA LYS A 104 0.04 -26.83 -19.53
C LYS A 104 0.31 -28.33 -19.38
#